data_AF-A0A527CTL1-F1
#
_entry.id   AF-A0A527CTL1-F1
#
_cell.length_a   1.000
_cell.length_b   1.000
_cell.length_c   1.000
_cell.angle_alpha   90.00
_cell.angle_beta   90.00
_cell.angle_gamma   90.00
#
_symmetry.space_group_name_H-M   'P 1'
#
loop_
_entity.id
_entity.type
_entity.pdbx_description
1 polymer ?
#
loop_
_entity_poly.entity_id
_entity_poly.type
_entity_poly.pdbx_seq_one_letter_code
_entity_poly.pdbx_strand_id
1 'polypeptide(L)'
;VAHLVVDNCQITGSGKNGLALEHATGRVERSEISGAADAGIYSVEAGGLAVTGNIVSDCANGGILVHRWQAAEDGTMVTGNRIERIQARSGG
;
A
#
# COMPACT_ATOMS: atom_id res chain seq x y z
N VAL A 1 7.16 -13.39 6.59
CA VAL A 1 7.56 -12.61 7.79
C VAL A 1 6.42 -12.70 8.78
N ALA A 2 6.65 -12.99 10.07
CA ALA A 2 5.55 -13.19 11.02
C ALA A 2 4.84 -11.89 11.42
N HIS A 3 5.53 -10.74 11.33
CA HIS A 3 4.98 -9.41 11.58
C HIS A 3 5.91 -8.32 11.01
N LEU A 4 5.42 -7.53 10.06
CA LEU A 4 6.12 -6.37 9.46
C LEU A 4 5.66 -5.08 10.16
N VAL A 5 6.60 -4.16 10.40
CA VAL A 5 6.31 -2.80 10.85
C VAL A 5 7.03 -1.82 9.94
N VAL A 6 6.27 -0.96 9.26
CA VAL A 6 6.76 0.24 8.59
C VAL A 6 6.12 1.43 9.31
N ASP A 7 6.94 2.27 9.93
CA ASP A 7 6.48 3.38 10.74
C ASP A 7 7.37 4.61 10.50
N ASN A 8 6.73 5.77 10.32
CA ASN A 8 7.40 7.07 10.16
C ASN A 8 8.52 7.07 9.10
N CYS A 9 8.24 6.48 7.95
CA CYS A 9 9.16 6.38 6.82
C CYS A 9 8.74 7.29 5.66
N GLN A 10 9.71 7.70 4.84
CA GLN A 10 9.48 8.27 3.52
C GLN A 10 9.96 7.29 2.44
N ILE A 11 9.07 6.94 1.52
CA ILE A 11 9.36 6.06 0.37
C ILE A 11 9.01 6.82 -0.90
N THR A 12 9.98 7.05 -1.77
CA THR A 12 9.83 7.97 -2.90
C THR A 12 10.38 7.38 -4.20
N GLY A 13 9.69 7.61 -5.32
CA GLY A 13 10.25 7.42 -6.67
C GLY A 13 10.51 5.97 -7.08
N SER A 14 9.77 5.00 -6.52
CA SER A 14 9.91 3.59 -6.89
C SER A 14 9.57 3.36 -8.36
N GLY A 15 10.41 2.61 -9.08
CA GLY A 15 10.19 2.24 -10.49
C GLY A 15 9.04 1.26 -10.74
N LYS A 16 8.34 0.82 -9.68
CA LYS A 16 7.09 0.05 -9.73
C LYS A 16 6.22 0.44 -8.53
N ASN A 17 6.05 -0.45 -7.55
CA ASN A 17 5.29 -0.17 -6.34
C ASN A 17 6.16 0.52 -5.29
N GLY A 18 5.60 1.42 -4.49
CA GLY A 18 6.29 2.02 -3.34
C GLY A 18 6.63 0.95 -2.30
N LEU A 19 5.62 0.24 -1.83
CA LEU A 19 5.74 -0.98 -1.04
C LEU A 19 5.05 -2.14 -1.77
N ALA A 20 5.76 -3.26 -1.95
CA ALA A 20 5.19 -4.51 -2.44
C ALA A 20 5.25 -5.54 -1.31
N LEU A 21 4.08 -5.93 -0.80
CA LEU A 21 3.92 -6.77 0.39
C LEU A 21 3.17 -8.04 0.00
N GLU A 22 3.84 -9.18 0.09
CA GLU A 22 3.28 -10.48 -0.27
C GLU A 22 3.29 -11.39 0.96
N HIS A 23 2.13 -11.99 1.29
CA HIS A 23 1.95 -12.80 2.50
C HIS A 23 2.37 -12.06 3.79
N ALA A 24 2.14 -10.76 3.83
CA ALA A 24 2.53 -9.91 4.96
C ALA A 24 1.40 -9.79 6.01
N THR A 25 1.80 -9.62 7.26
CA THR A 25 0.96 -9.25 8.39
C THR A 25 1.64 -8.12 9.16
N GLY A 26 0.90 -7.42 10.02
CA GLY A 26 1.44 -6.33 10.84
C GLY A 26 0.92 -4.96 10.44
N ARG A 27 1.78 -3.93 10.36
CA ARG A 27 1.32 -2.56 10.13
C ARG A 27 2.24 -1.71 9.25
N VAL A 28 1.60 -0.86 8.45
CA VAL A 28 2.20 0.27 7.74
C VAL A 28 1.49 1.52 8.23
N GLU A 29 2.21 2.40 8.94
CA GLU A 29 1.62 3.56 9.59
C GLU A 29 2.50 4.81 9.55
N ARG A 30 1.85 5.97 9.67
CA ARG A 30 2.49 7.31 9.77
C ARG A 30 3.57 7.58 8.72
N SER A 31 3.47 6.95 7.56
CA SER A 31 4.49 7.00 6.52
C SER A 31 3.98 7.75 5.29
N GLU A 32 4.92 8.28 4.52
CA GLU A 32 4.66 8.97 3.26
C GLU A 32 5.21 8.15 2.10
N ILE A 33 4.35 7.82 1.15
CA ILE A 33 4.69 7.06 -0.04
C ILE A 33 4.36 7.93 -1.25
N SER A 34 5.34 8.21 -2.11
CA SER A 34 5.12 9.09 -3.27
C SER A 34 5.87 8.67 -4.53
N GLY A 35 5.34 9.08 -5.69
CA GLY A 35 6.04 8.96 -6.98
C GLY A 35 6.25 7.53 -7.48
N ALA A 36 5.48 6.55 -7.00
CA ALA A 36 5.56 5.18 -7.47
C ALA A 36 5.06 5.08 -8.93
N ALA A 37 5.81 4.37 -9.78
CA ALA A 37 5.46 4.17 -11.19
C ALA A 37 4.28 3.22 -11.42
N ASP A 38 3.77 2.57 -10.38
CA ASP A 38 2.53 1.79 -10.36
C ASP A 38 1.71 2.14 -9.11
N ALA A 39 1.64 1.26 -8.10
CA ALA A 39 0.90 1.53 -6.87
C ALA A 39 1.77 2.11 -5.74
N GLY A 40 1.22 2.99 -4.90
CA GLY A 40 1.91 3.42 -3.68
C GLY A 40 2.17 2.25 -2.74
N ILE A 41 1.09 1.57 -2.31
CA ILE A 41 1.16 0.33 -1.52
C ILE A 41 0.42 -0.76 -2.28
N TYR A 42 1.10 -1.87 -2.54
CA TYR A 42 0.52 -3.08 -3.11
C TYR A 42 0.66 -4.22 -2.10
N SER A 43 -0.47 -4.70 -1.59
CA SER A 43 -0.57 -5.84 -0.68
C SER A 43 -1.29 -6.99 -1.38
N VAL A 44 -0.70 -8.19 -1.34
CA VAL A 44 -1.29 -9.39 -1.92
C VAL A 44 -1.20 -10.58 -0.97
N GLU A 45 -2.30 -11.31 -0.82
CA GLU A 45 -2.42 -12.49 0.06
C GLU A 45 -2.02 -12.20 1.52
N ALA A 46 -2.40 -11.03 2.05
CA ALA A 46 -2.08 -10.67 3.41
C ALA A 46 -2.89 -11.47 4.44
N GLY A 47 -2.39 -11.51 5.66
CA GLY A 47 -3.05 -12.14 6.81
C GLY A 47 -3.62 -11.11 7.78
N GLY A 48 -4.25 -10.05 7.26
CA GLY A 48 -4.78 -8.94 8.06
C GLY A 48 -3.76 -7.85 8.36
N LEU A 49 -3.33 -7.11 7.34
CA LEU A 49 -2.45 -5.95 7.51
C LEU A 49 -3.23 -4.73 8.02
N ALA A 50 -2.61 -3.89 8.86
CA ALA A 50 -3.15 -2.58 9.19
C ALA A 50 -2.41 -1.50 8.37
N VAL A 51 -3.11 -0.84 7.46
CA VAL A 51 -2.58 0.30 6.69
C VAL A 51 -3.25 1.56 7.20
N THR A 52 -2.58 2.30 8.07
CA THR A 52 -3.23 3.35 8.89
C THR A 52 -2.48 4.67 8.89
N GLY A 53 -3.18 5.78 8.65
CA GLY A 53 -2.62 7.12 8.86
C GLY A 53 -1.43 7.47 7.95
N ASN A 54 -1.37 6.87 6.77
CA ASN A 54 -0.32 7.16 5.77
C ASN A 54 -0.77 8.25 4.81
N ILE A 55 0.20 8.88 4.15
CA ILE A 55 -0.01 9.75 3.00
C ILE A 55 0.51 9.02 1.77
N VAL A 56 -0.36 8.78 0.79
CA VAL A 56 0.01 8.18 -0.50
C VAL A 56 -0.30 9.16 -1.61
N SER A 57 0.72 9.58 -2.36
CA SER A 57 0.54 10.61 -3.37
C SER A 57 1.34 10.42 -4.64
N ASP A 58 0.93 11.08 -5.72
CA ASP A 58 1.69 11.17 -6.97
C ASP A 58 2.09 9.81 -7.58
N CYS A 59 1.30 8.77 -7.30
CA CYS A 59 1.52 7.42 -7.85
C CYS A 59 0.79 7.27 -9.19
N ALA A 60 1.39 6.50 -10.10
CA ALA A 60 0.97 6.44 -11.49
C ALA A 60 -0.28 5.58 -11.73
N ASN A 61 -0.60 4.63 -10.84
CA ASN A 61 -1.75 3.76 -11.04
C ASN A 61 -2.64 3.71 -9.79
N GLY A 62 -2.21 3.00 -8.74
CA GLY A 62 -2.99 2.81 -7.51
C GLY A 62 -2.44 3.60 -6.32
N GLY A 63 -3.31 3.98 -5.39
CA GLY A 63 -2.90 4.48 -4.08
C GLY A 63 -2.51 3.32 -3.16
N ILE A 64 -3.52 2.64 -2.64
CA ILE A 64 -3.39 1.44 -1.81
C ILE A 64 -4.22 0.33 -2.46
N LEU A 65 -3.57 -0.74 -2.87
CA LEU A 65 -4.19 -1.92 -3.47
C LEU A 65 -4.07 -3.10 -2.52
N VAL A 66 -5.21 -3.72 -2.21
CA VAL A 66 -5.31 -4.92 -1.37
C VAL A 66 -5.96 -6.01 -2.21
N HIS A 67 -5.15 -6.95 -2.68
CA HIS A 67 -5.57 -7.99 -3.62
C HIS A 67 -5.42 -9.39 -3.04
N ARG A 68 -6.18 -10.31 -3.63
CA ARG A 68 -5.97 -11.75 -3.49
C ARG A 68 -5.92 -12.39 -4.87
N TRP A 69 -5.20 -13.49 -4.99
CA TRP A 69 -5.17 -14.31 -6.21
C TRP A 69 -6.47 -15.08 -6.40
N GLN A 70 -7.10 -15.46 -5.30
CA GLN A 70 -8.40 -16.13 -5.28
C GLN A 70 -9.38 -15.31 -4.45
N ALA A 71 -10.66 -15.32 -4.84
CA ALA A 71 -11.69 -14.62 -4.10
C ALA A 71 -11.78 -15.18 -2.67
N ALA A 72 -11.36 -14.38 -1.69
CA ALA A 72 -11.38 -14.71 -0.28
C ALA A 72 -11.27 -13.41 0.55
N GLU A 73 -11.56 -13.50 1.84
CA GLU A 73 -11.30 -12.41 2.78
C GLU A 73 -9.79 -12.23 2.99
N ASP A 74 -9.30 -10.99 2.96
CA ASP A 74 -7.91 -10.65 3.30
C ASP A 74 -7.75 -10.15 4.75
N GLY A 75 -8.79 -9.52 5.30
CA GLY A 75 -8.80 -9.00 6.67
C GLY A 75 -8.00 -7.70 6.86
N THR A 76 -7.37 -7.16 5.80
CA THR A 76 -6.63 -5.89 5.88
C THR A 76 -7.56 -4.73 6.18
N MET A 77 -7.16 -3.89 7.15
CA MET A 77 -7.82 -2.64 7.47
C MET A 77 -7.07 -1.47 6.83
N VAL A 78 -7.80 -0.63 6.09
CA VAL A 78 -7.26 0.59 5.48
C VAL A 78 -7.99 1.78 6.10
N THR A 79 -7.36 2.48 7.04
CA THR A 79 -8.04 3.50 7.85
C THR A 79 -7.24 4.80 7.99
N GLY A 80 -7.94 5.94 7.95
CA GLY A 80 -7.32 7.25 8.20
C GLY A 80 -6.18 7.65 7.24
N ASN A 81 -6.05 7.00 6.08
CA ASN A 81 -5.03 7.35 5.09
C ASN A 81 -5.50 8.54 4.24
N ARG A 82 -4.56 9.39 3.85
CA ARG A 82 -4.75 10.42 2.82
C ARG A 82 -4.19 9.89 1.50
N ILE A 83 -5.04 9.78 0.48
CA ILE A 83 -4.66 9.33 -0.86
C ILE A 83 -4.99 10.46 -1.83
N GLU A 84 -4.00 10.98 -2.56
CA GLU A 84 -4.18 12.15 -3.43
C GLU A 84 -3.28 12.11 -4.68
N ARG A 85 -3.68 12.82 -5.75
CA ARG A 85 -2.91 12.93 -7.00
C ARG A 85 -2.51 11.57 -7.63
N ILE A 86 -3.38 10.57 -7.51
CA ILE A 86 -3.21 9.27 -8.14
C ILE A 86 -3.69 9.33 -9.60
N GLN A 87 -2.86 8.89 -10.54
CA GLN A 87 -3.13 9.06 -11.97
C GLN A 87 -4.11 8.04 -12.56
N ALA A 88 -4.29 6.88 -11.91
CA ALA A 88 -5.19 5.81 -12.36
C ALA A 88 -4.94 5.35 -13.80
N ARG A 89 -3.66 5.25 -14.23
CA ARG A 89 -3.29 4.90 -15.63
C ARG A 89 -3.92 3.61 -16.16
N SER A 90 -4.19 2.65 -15.28
CA SER A 90 -4.80 1.36 -15.62
C SER A 90 -6.17 1.16 -14.97
N GLY A 91 -6.82 2.24 -14.51
CA GLY A 91 -8.13 2.20 -13.86
C GLY A 91 -8.11 2.47 -12.35
N GLY A 92 -6.92 2.50 -11.73
CA GLY A 92 -6.77 2.70 -10.29
C GLY A 92 -6.78 1.41 -9.51
#